data_AF-A0A4D4LMG9-F1
#
_entry.id   AF-A0A4D4LMG9-F1
#
_cell.length_a   1.000
_cell.length_b   1.000
_cell.length_c   1.000
_cell.angle_alpha   90.00
_cell.angle_beta   90.00
_cell.angle_gamma   90.00
#
_symmetry.space_group_name_H-M   'P 1'
#
loop_
_entity.id
_entity.type
_entity.pdbx_description
1 polymer ?
#
loop_
_entity_poly.entity_id
_entity_poly.type
_entity_poly.pdbx_seq_one_letter_code
_entity_poly.pdbx_strand_id
1 'polypeptide(L)'
;MDAPRVPFPSDRRTPLTWSTAAIVGGQMSTVLRWHSTAPRSPGRLRLFVACDVRDVRRVEAVSAATGRPLGSFDIRYADCHQPYDLPLATEAVRAVLDEGVRLTLAPEPATEPLWIFSGPEAPVERRPALLLAAEDPPAPAAALHRHLTSPASVQPFGWMEGCVLDALYDLRTTFPGDTRAETALRDHLAVYVHGTRLRYEDPRGRPANDRVYGIEATLPFAVVAKRDPRHPTLRLAVESWNARTDPHGCVKDAPTTAEGCYTVGYPMAVLAKATGDTRLREAAIRQLRVRRRRLTWDDDLYLRLLPDGSRVYRNWARAYAWYLLGLVRTLTELGDRPDTDDLWDEAARAARLAVSRRNAAGIWDCYLAEPATGAETCGSAGIAAALALGVERGRFAADREGVVAQEAWEVLCDRLTPDGWLDGSSPSNKGGEELQRSGYRMLSGVGSGLLGQLGAALTRLGAVKDWTR
;
A
#
# COMPACT_ATOMS: atom_id res chain seq x y z
N MET A 1 -18.31 10.38 19.97
CA MET A 1 -17.83 9.00 20.22
C MET A 1 -17.65 8.85 21.71
N ASP A 2 -18.10 7.75 22.27
CA ASP A 2 -17.82 7.34 23.64
C ASP A 2 -17.06 6.00 23.59
N ALA A 3 -15.95 5.89 24.29
CA ALA A 3 -15.07 4.73 24.20
C ALA A 3 -14.50 4.34 25.57
N PRO A 4 -14.28 3.05 25.83
CA PRO A 4 -13.61 2.56 27.03
C PRO A 4 -12.26 3.23 27.25
N ARG A 5 -12.04 3.72 28.48
CA ARG A 5 -10.74 4.26 28.90
C ARG A 5 -9.83 3.13 29.31
N VAL A 6 -9.07 2.61 28.35
CA VAL A 6 -8.01 1.63 28.58
C VAL A 6 -6.65 2.25 28.26
N PRO A 7 -5.57 1.89 28.98
CA PRO A 7 -4.24 2.37 28.66
C PRO A 7 -3.80 1.92 27.25
N PHE A 8 -3.22 2.84 26.49
CA PHE A 8 -2.54 2.48 25.24
C PHE A 8 -1.29 1.63 25.57
N PRO A 9 -0.92 0.62 24.74
CA PRO A 9 0.26 -0.21 25.00
C PRO A 9 1.52 0.62 25.21
N SER A 10 2.23 0.40 26.33
CA SER A 10 3.35 1.24 26.76
C SER A 10 4.61 1.12 25.89
N ASP A 11 4.75 0.03 25.13
CA ASP A 11 5.86 -0.19 24.19
C ASP A 11 5.59 0.39 22.79
N ARG A 12 4.38 0.91 22.55
CA ARG A 12 3.94 1.46 21.26
C ARG A 12 3.66 2.96 21.38
N ARG A 13 3.69 3.66 20.24
CA ARG A 13 3.23 5.04 20.13
C ARG A 13 1.98 5.09 19.26
N THR A 14 1.05 6.00 19.59
CA THR A 14 -0.07 6.28 18.69
C THR A 14 0.48 6.74 17.35
N PRO A 15 0.07 6.11 16.22
CA PRO A 15 0.66 6.43 14.92
C PRO A 15 0.48 7.90 14.61
N LEU A 16 1.55 8.56 14.17
CA LEU A 16 1.54 9.97 13.79
C LEU A 16 1.04 10.92 14.90
N THR A 17 1.02 10.46 16.16
CA THR A 17 0.38 11.15 17.29
C THR A 17 -1.11 11.44 17.11
N TRP A 18 -1.77 10.76 16.17
CA TRP A 18 -3.20 10.89 15.96
C TRP A 18 -3.98 10.25 17.11
N SER A 19 -5.15 10.82 17.40
CA SER A 19 -6.03 10.30 18.44
C SER A 19 -6.59 8.93 18.06
N THR A 20 -6.76 8.09 19.08
CA THR A 20 -7.24 6.71 18.93
C THR A 20 -8.30 6.37 19.98
N ALA A 21 -9.14 5.39 19.67
CA ALA A 21 -10.12 4.83 20.58
C ALA A 21 -10.04 3.30 20.58
N ALA A 22 -10.23 2.70 21.74
CA ALA A 22 -10.16 1.26 21.94
C ALA A 22 -11.54 0.61 21.82
N ILE A 23 -11.63 -0.44 21.01
CA ILE A 23 -12.74 -1.40 20.99
C ILE A 23 -12.29 -2.61 21.81
N VAL A 24 -13.05 -2.91 22.87
CA VAL A 24 -12.75 -3.98 23.83
C VAL A 24 -13.87 -5.02 23.83
N GLY A 25 -13.59 -6.19 24.42
CA GLY A 25 -14.60 -7.23 24.64
C GLY A 25 -15.34 -7.08 25.97
N GLY A 26 -16.33 -7.94 26.19
CA GLY A 26 -17.10 -8.00 27.44
C GLY A 26 -18.25 -6.99 27.48
N GLN A 27 -18.52 -6.44 28.67
CA GLN A 27 -19.65 -5.52 28.88
C GLN A 27 -19.39 -4.08 28.44
N MET A 28 -18.13 -3.71 28.22
CA MET A 28 -17.75 -2.39 27.73
C MET A 28 -17.87 -2.32 26.21
N SER A 29 -18.20 -1.14 25.68
CA SER A 29 -18.37 -0.97 24.23
C SER A 29 -17.96 0.43 23.77
N THR A 30 -17.56 0.54 22.51
CA THR A 30 -17.36 1.84 21.85
C THR A 30 -18.65 2.25 21.16
N VAL A 31 -19.14 3.46 21.44
CA VAL A 31 -20.37 3.99 20.85
C VAL A 31 -20.04 5.14 19.88
N LEU A 32 -20.41 4.94 18.64
CA LEU A 32 -20.32 5.93 17.56
C LEU A 32 -21.68 6.58 17.35
N ARG A 33 -21.69 7.90 17.13
CA ARG A 33 -22.91 8.67 16.84
C ARG A 33 -22.58 9.68 15.76
N TRP A 34 -23.49 9.83 14.81
CA TRP A 34 -23.42 10.82 13.74
C TRP A 34 -24.64 11.73 13.85
N HIS A 35 -24.45 13.02 13.58
CA HIS A 35 -25.55 13.97 13.46
C HIS A 35 -25.62 14.34 11.98
N SER A 36 -26.59 13.79 11.27
CA SER A 36 -26.76 14.05 9.84
C SER A 36 -28.22 13.99 9.45
N THR A 37 -28.64 14.95 8.61
CA THR A 37 -29.93 14.96 7.93
C THR A 37 -29.84 14.33 6.53
N ALA A 38 -28.71 13.71 6.20
CA ALA A 38 -28.46 13.15 4.88
C ALA A 38 -29.51 12.09 4.48
N PRO A 39 -29.74 11.92 3.16
CA PRO A 39 -30.64 10.90 2.65
C PRO A 39 -30.32 9.53 3.23
N ARG A 40 -31.37 8.81 3.63
CA ARG A 40 -31.25 7.45 4.18
C ARG A 40 -31.16 6.46 3.01
N SER A 41 -29.99 6.39 2.38
CA SER A 41 -29.63 5.44 1.31
C SER A 41 -28.78 4.29 1.86
N PRO A 42 -28.58 3.19 1.11
CA PRO A 42 -27.56 2.20 1.46
C PRO A 42 -26.18 2.85 1.60
N GLY A 43 -25.33 2.27 2.43
CA GLY A 43 -24.03 2.85 2.71
C GLY A 43 -23.06 1.84 3.30
N ARG A 44 -21.97 2.35 3.88
CA ARG A 44 -20.93 1.55 4.52
C ARG A 44 -20.49 2.24 5.79
N LEU A 45 -20.37 1.49 6.87
CA LEU A 45 -19.65 1.95 8.05
C LEU A 45 -18.18 1.60 7.88
N ARG A 46 -17.31 2.61 7.85
CA ARG A 46 -15.86 2.45 7.71
C ARG A 46 -15.15 2.69 9.03
N LEU A 47 -14.21 1.79 9.34
CA LEU A 47 -13.25 1.92 10.44
C LEU A 47 -11.83 1.87 9.89
N PHE A 48 -10.91 2.58 10.55
CA PHE A 48 -9.47 2.48 10.27
C PHE A 48 -8.74 1.97 11.49
N VAL A 49 -8.00 0.88 11.31
CA VAL A 49 -7.17 0.30 12.36
C VAL A 49 -5.98 1.23 12.61
N ALA A 50 -5.77 1.60 13.88
CA ALA A 50 -4.70 2.50 14.31
C ALA A 50 -3.50 1.76 14.91
N CYS A 51 -3.51 0.43 14.98
CA CYS A 51 -2.39 -0.35 15.51
C CYS A 51 -2.19 -1.61 14.70
N ASP A 52 -0.95 -2.08 14.62
CA ASP A 52 -0.65 -3.39 14.06
C ASP A 52 -1.41 -4.50 14.79
N VAL A 53 -2.11 -5.35 14.03
CA VAL A 53 -2.86 -6.52 14.51
C VAL A 53 -2.15 -7.77 14.00
N ARG A 54 -1.93 -8.75 14.89
CA ARG A 54 -1.17 -9.99 14.61
C ARG A 54 -1.98 -11.27 14.80
N ASP A 55 -3.29 -11.11 14.95
CA ASP A 55 -4.26 -12.17 15.17
C ASP A 55 -5.50 -11.92 14.28
N VAL A 56 -6.53 -12.76 14.47
CA VAL A 56 -7.85 -12.59 13.86
C VAL A 56 -8.76 -11.95 14.89
N ARG A 57 -9.49 -10.91 14.50
CA ARG A 57 -10.42 -10.17 15.35
C ARG A 57 -11.75 -10.02 14.66
N ARG A 58 -12.82 -10.17 15.42
CA ARG A 58 -14.18 -9.90 14.96
C ARG A 58 -14.77 -8.78 15.81
N VAL A 59 -15.24 -7.72 15.16
CA VAL A 59 -15.92 -6.60 15.83
C VAL A 59 -17.39 -6.67 15.49
N GLU A 60 -18.22 -6.91 16.49
CA GLU A 60 -19.68 -6.88 16.36
C GLU A 60 -20.18 -5.44 16.34
N ALA A 61 -21.05 -5.12 15.39
CA ALA A 61 -21.74 -3.85 15.29
C ALA A 61 -23.23 -4.05 15.51
N VAL A 62 -23.78 -3.36 16.50
CA VAL A 62 -25.22 -3.33 16.79
C VAL A 62 -25.70 -1.89 16.92
N SER A 63 -26.99 -1.63 16.70
CA SER A 63 -27.56 -0.31 16.95
C SER A 63 -27.43 0.05 18.44
N ALA A 64 -27.10 1.30 18.74
CA ALA A 64 -26.72 1.67 20.10
C ALA A 64 -27.91 1.78 21.07
N ALA A 65 -29.15 1.95 20.60
CA ALA A 65 -30.32 2.02 21.47
C ALA A 65 -31.03 0.66 21.56
N THR A 66 -31.35 0.05 20.41
CA THR A 66 -32.15 -1.19 20.36
C THR A 66 -31.32 -2.47 20.41
N GLY A 67 -30.00 -2.40 20.20
CA GLY A 67 -29.13 -3.58 20.15
C GLY A 67 -29.36 -4.46 18.92
N ARG A 68 -30.03 -3.93 17.89
CA ARG A 68 -30.30 -4.63 16.64
C ARG A 68 -28.98 -4.96 15.93
N PRO A 69 -28.75 -6.21 15.48
CA PRO A 69 -27.56 -6.56 14.71
C PRO A 69 -27.45 -5.74 13.42
N LEU A 70 -26.27 -5.16 13.18
CA LEU A 70 -25.93 -4.46 11.94
C LEU A 70 -24.93 -5.25 11.10
N GLY A 71 -24.14 -6.12 11.75
CA GLY A 71 -23.17 -7.02 11.14
C GLY A 71 -21.87 -7.03 11.92
N SER A 72 -20.79 -7.49 11.30
CA SER A 72 -19.49 -7.59 11.95
C SER A 72 -18.34 -7.31 11.00
N PHE A 73 -17.27 -6.69 11.52
CA PHE A 73 -16.00 -6.57 10.81
C PHE A 73 -15.15 -7.81 11.08
N ASP A 74 -14.65 -8.44 10.02
CA ASP A 74 -13.64 -9.51 10.07
C ASP A 74 -12.26 -8.90 9.79
N ILE A 75 -11.45 -8.75 10.82
CA ILE A 75 -10.17 -8.06 10.81
C ILE A 75 -9.05 -9.08 11.05
N ARG A 76 -8.29 -9.38 10.00
CA ARG A 76 -7.21 -10.40 10.07
C ARG A 76 -5.87 -9.75 9.79
N TYR A 77 -4.96 -9.81 10.77
CA TYR A 77 -3.56 -9.38 10.60
C TYR A 77 -3.38 -7.94 10.07
N ALA A 78 -4.32 -7.04 10.41
CA ALA A 78 -4.38 -5.67 9.89
C ALA A 78 -3.07 -4.91 10.10
N ASP A 79 -2.65 -4.17 9.08
CA ASP A 79 -1.64 -3.13 9.23
C ASP A 79 -2.24 -1.88 9.91
N CYS A 80 -1.36 -1.04 10.46
CA CYS A 80 -1.76 0.30 10.84
C CYS A 80 -2.26 1.06 9.59
N HIS A 81 -3.28 1.91 9.73
CA HIS A 81 -3.99 2.61 8.66
C HIS A 81 -4.88 1.76 7.75
N GLN A 82 -5.02 0.46 8.03
CA GLN A 82 -5.87 -0.43 7.24
C GLN A 82 -7.36 -0.09 7.41
N PRO A 83 -8.09 0.25 6.33
CA PRO A 83 -9.53 0.41 6.39
C PRO A 83 -10.28 -0.92 6.33
N TYR A 84 -11.44 -0.93 6.99
CA TYR A 84 -12.43 -1.99 6.94
C TYR A 84 -13.82 -1.40 6.79
N ASP A 85 -14.62 -2.03 5.93
CA ASP A 85 -15.99 -1.64 5.71
C ASP A 85 -16.96 -2.71 6.17
N LEU A 86 -18.07 -2.23 6.74
CA LEU A 86 -19.28 -2.99 6.94
C LEU A 86 -20.35 -2.41 6.01
N PRO A 87 -20.73 -3.11 4.92
CA PRO A 87 -21.85 -2.72 4.08
C PRO A 87 -23.15 -2.69 4.89
N LEU A 88 -23.95 -1.64 4.70
CA LEU A 88 -25.20 -1.42 5.41
C LEU A 88 -26.33 -1.18 4.41
N ALA A 89 -27.40 -1.98 4.53
CA ALA A 89 -28.65 -1.71 3.84
C ALA A 89 -29.30 -0.42 4.37
N THR A 90 -30.22 0.15 3.59
CA THR A 90 -30.95 1.39 3.95
C THR A 90 -31.48 1.38 5.38
N GLU A 91 -32.14 0.29 5.79
CA GLU A 91 -32.72 0.17 7.14
C GLU A 91 -31.66 0.20 8.24
N ALA A 92 -30.51 -0.46 8.01
CA ALA A 92 -29.38 -0.44 8.93
C ALA A 92 -28.80 0.97 9.04
N VAL A 93 -28.62 1.68 7.91
CA VAL A 93 -28.21 3.09 7.89
C VAL A 93 -29.17 3.97 8.69
N ARG A 94 -30.49 3.74 8.62
CA ARG A 94 -31.46 4.49 9.44
C ARG A 94 -31.16 4.33 10.93
N ALA A 95 -30.98 3.09 11.41
CA ALA A 95 -30.65 2.87 12.82
C ALA A 95 -29.29 3.45 13.21
N VAL A 96 -28.29 3.40 12.33
CA VAL A 96 -27.00 4.05 12.59
C VAL A 96 -27.15 5.55 12.80
N LEU A 97 -27.95 6.22 11.97
CA LEU A 97 -28.19 7.67 12.06
C LEU A 97 -29.08 8.04 13.26
N ASP A 98 -30.12 7.26 13.53
CA ASP A 98 -31.11 7.55 14.57
C ASP A 98 -30.60 7.18 15.97
N GLU A 99 -29.89 6.05 16.09
CA GLU A 99 -29.50 5.48 17.38
C GLU A 99 -28.00 5.57 17.66
N GLY A 100 -27.17 5.60 16.62
CA GLY A 100 -25.74 5.34 16.70
C GLY A 100 -25.40 3.84 16.62
N VAL A 101 -24.11 3.54 16.70
CA VAL A 101 -23.58 2.16 16.62
C VAL A 101 -22.78 1.84 17.86
N ARG A 102 -23.04 0.68 18.45
CA ARG A 102 -22.21 0.07 19.48
C ARG A 102 -21.30 -0.97 18.85
N LEU A 103 -20.00 -0.84 19.11
CA LEU A 103 -18.94 -1.74 18.67
C LEU A 103 -18.36 -2.49 19.87
N THR A 104 -18.30 -3.81 19.75
CA THR A 104 -17.72 -4.70 20.77
C THR A 104 -16.82 -5.73 20.11
N LEU A 105 -15.66 -5.99 20.71
CA LEU A 105 -14.74 -7.04 20.25
C LEU A 105 -15.26 -8.40 20.70
N ALA A 106 -15.32 -9.37 19.78
CA ALA A 106 -15.69 -10.74 20.12
C ALA A 106 -14.66 -11.35 21.11
N PRO A 107 -15.12 -12.15 22.09
CA PRO A 107 -14.30 -12.61 23.22
C PRO A 107 -13.15 -13.57 22.86
N GLU A 108 -13.19 -14.23 21.71
CA GLU A 108 -12.11 -15.12 21.24
C GLU A 108 -11.87 -14.93 19.74
N PRO A 109 -10.61 -14.96 19.24
CA PRO A 109 -9.35 -15.17 19.96
C PRO A 109 -8.66 -13.87 20.41
N ALA A 110 -9.37 -12.75 20.52
CA ALA A 110 -8.75 -11.45 20.72
C ALA A 110 -8.19 -11.24 22.14
N THR A 111 -6.89 -11.01 22.27
CA THR A 111 -6.19 -10.85 23.55
C THR A 111 -5.90 -9.40 23.95
N GLU A 112 -5.99 -8.46 22.99
CA GLU A 112 -5.76 -7.03 23.19
C GLU A 112 -6.91 -6.21 22.60
N PRO A 113 -7.18 -4.99 23.12
CA PRO A 113 -8.10 -4.06 22.48
C PRO A 113 -7.75 -3.81 21.00
N LEU A 114 -8.76 -3.66 20.15
CA LEU A 114 -8.57 -3.13 18.80
C LEU A 114 -8.56 -1.61 18.86
N TRP A 115 -7.49 -0.99 18.40
CA TRP A 115 -7.39 0.47 18.34
C TRP A 115 -7.81 0.97 16.96
N ILE A 116 -8.70 1.96 16.93
CA ILE A 116 -9.13 2.67 15.73
C ILE A 116 -8.75 4.15 15.82
N PHE A 117 -8.54 4.81 14.68
CA PHE A 117 -8.34 6.25 14.67
C PHE A 117 -9.62 6.98 15.09
N SER A 118 -9.48 8.06 15.85
CA SER A 118 -10.59 8.84 16.39
C SER A 118 -10.15 10.25 16.77
N GLY A 119 -11.06 11.05 17.33
CA GLY A 119 -10.71 12.33 17.93
C GLY A 119 -10.27 13.43 16.95
N PRO A 120 -10.01 14.65 17.44
CA PRO A 120 -9.74 15.82 16.60
C PRO A 120 -8.36 15.80 15.92
N GLU A 121 -7.37 15.09 16.46
CA GLU A 121 -6.01 15.03 15.93
C GLU A 121 -5.86 14.08 14.72
N ALA A 122 -6.75 13.08 14.58
CA ALA A 122 -6.79 12.25 13.39
C ALA A 122 -7.49 13.00 12.23
N PRO A 123 -7.04 12.88 10.97
CA PRO A 123 -7.75 13.43 9.81
C PRO A 123 -9.19 12.95 9.76
N VAL A 124 -10.11 13.81 9.31
CA VAL A 124 -11.55 13.50 9.32
C VAL A 124 -11.86 12.25 8.49
N GLU A 125 -11.13 12.05 7.40
CA GLU A 125 -11.24 10.91 6.48
C GLU A 125 -10.74 9.59 7.09
N ARG A 126 -9.98 9.66 8.18
CA ARG A 126 -9.45 8.50 8.93
C ARG A 126 -10.29 8.15 10.15
N ARG A 127 -11.24 9.00 10.54
CA ARG A 127 -12.17 8.72 11.65
C ARG A 127 -13.26 7.76 11.20
N PRO A 128 -14.00 7.12 12.13
CA PRO A 128 -15.14 6.29 11.77
C PRO A 128 -16.17 7.07 10.99
N ALA A 129 -16.50 6.58 9.80
CA ALA A 129 -17.33 7.28 8.85
C ALA A 129 -18.50 6.41 8.40
N LEU A 130 -19.65 7.04 8.23
CA LEU A 130 -20.78 6.45 7.53
C LEU A 130 -20.78 7.00 6.10
N LEU A 131 -20.30 6.18 5.16
CA LEU A 131 -20.23 6.52 3.73
C LEU A 131 -21.56 6.15 3.08
N LEU A 132 -22.32 7.15 2.65
CA LEU A 132 -23.61 6.95 2.01
C LEU A 132 -23.45 6.88 0.49
N ALA A 133 -24.29 6.09 -0.17
CA ALA A 133 -24.37 6.11 -1.63
C ALA A 133 -24.80 7.51 -2.10
N ALA A 134 -23.99 8.11 -2.97
CA ALA A 134 -24.32 9.36 -3.64
C ALA A 134 -25.25 9.08 -4.84
N GLU A 135 -26.15 10.02 -5.14
CA GLU A 135 -27.02 9.93 -6.32
C GLU A 135 -26.22 10.04 -7.63
N ASP A 136 -25.19 10.90 -7.63
CA ASP A 136 -24.26 11.07 -8.75
C ASP A 136 -22.81 10.91 -8.23
N PRO A 137 -22.31 9.66 -8.15
CA PRO A 137 -20.95 9.44 -7.69
C PRO A 137 -19.95 9.95 -8.73
N PRO A 138 -18.79 10.44 -8.29
CA PRO A 138 -17.69 10.74 -9.20
C PRO A 138 -17.31 9.53 -10.06
N ALA A 139 -16.69 9.80 -11.22
CA ALA A 139 -15.98 8.75 -11.94
C ALA A 139 -14.97 8.05 -11.00
N PRO A 140 -14.86 6.71 -11.00
CA PRO A 140 -14.00 5.98 -10.06
C PRO A 140 -12.55 6.49 -10.05
N ALA A 141 -11.97 6.72 -11.23
CA ALA A 141 -10.60 7.26 -11.33
C ALA A 141 -10.47 8.67 -10.72
N ALA A 142 -11.46 9.55 -10.90
CA ALA A 142 -11.47 10.86 -10.25
C ALA A 142 -11.57 10.75 -8.73
N ALA A 143 -12.33 9.77 -8.21
CA ALA A 143 -12.37 9.47 -6.79
C ALA A 143 -11.01 8.98 -6.26
N LEU A 144 -10.31 8.10 -7.00
CA LEU A 144 -8.94 7.69 -6.70
C LEU A 144 -8.00 8.90 -6.63
N HIS A 145 -8.08 9.81 -7.60
CA HIS A 145 -7.24 11.01 -7.61
C HIS A 145 -7.47 11.84 -6.34
N ARG A 146 -8.74 12.13 -6.01
CA ARG A 146 -9.08 12.87 -4.78
C ARG A 146 -8.61 12.17 -3.53
N HIS A 147 -8.75 10.84 -3.46
CA HIS A 147 -8.25 10.03 -2.36
C HIS A 147 -6.74 10.18 -2.20
N LEU A 148 -5.98 9.93 -3.27
CA LEU A 148 -4.52 10.01 -3.29
C LEU A 148 -4.02 11.40 -2.86
N THR A 149 -4.67 12.47 -3.33
CA THR A 149 -4.29 13.84 -2.99
C THR A 149 -4.88 14.37 -1.68
N SER A 150 -5.35 13.50 -0.79
CA SER A 150 -5.92 13.86 0.51
C SER A 150 -5.14 13.22 1.66
N PRO A 151 -5.23 13.74 2.90
CA PRO A 151 -4.65 13.09 4.08
C PRO A 151 -5.14 11.65 4.31
N ALA A 152 -6.26 11.26 3.68
CA ALA A 152 -6.79 9.89 3.73
C ALA A 152 -5.84 8.87 3.11
N SER A 153 -4.89 9.26 2.25
CA SER A 153 -3.97 8.32 1.60
C SER A 153 -2.67 8.09 2.38
N VAL A 154 -2.38 8.85 3.44
CA VAL A 154 -1.16 8.70 4.28
C VAL A 154 -1.06 7.30 4.90
N GLN A 155 -0.03 6.53 4.55
CA GLN A 155 0.23 5.18 5.05
C GLN A 155 1.41 5.15 6.02
N PRO A 156 1.64 4.05 6.79
CA PRO A 156 2.85 3.91 7.60
C PRO A 156 4.13 4.14 6.80
N PHE A 157 5.08 4.86 7.39
CA PHE A 157 6.37 5.15 6.76
C PHE A 157 7.12 3.85 6.43
N GLY A 158 7.50 3.74 5.16
CA GLY A 158 8.17 2.58 4.58
C GLY A 158 7.59 2.27 3.23
N TRP A 159 7.55 0.99 2.85
CA TRP A 159 7.10 0.57 1.53
C TRP A 159 5.66 0.98 1.23
N MET A 160 4.78 1.02 2.24
CA MET A 160 3.38 1.43 2.06
C MET A 160 3.29 2.90 1.66
N GLU A 161 3.87 3.80 2.47
CA GLU A 161 3.89 5.23 2.17
C GLU A 161 4.69 5.53 0.90
N GLY A 162 5.79 4.81 0.67
CA GLY A 162 6.60 4.97 -0.53
C GLY A 162 5.82 4.71 -1.82
N CYS A 163 4.88 3.76 -1.83
CA CYS A 163 4.00 3.53 -3.00
C CYS A 163 3.09 4.74 -3.28
N VAL A 164 2.55 5.37 -2.23
CA VAL A 164 1.70 6.56 -2.34
C VAL A 164 2.52 7.79 -2.73
N LEU A 165 3.71 7.96 -2.15
CA LEU A 165 4.62 9.07 -2.49
C LEU A 165 5.08 8.99 -3.95
N ASP A 166 5.40 7.80 -4.46
CA ASP A 166 5.74 7.62 -5.88
C ASP A 166 4.53 7.93 -6.78
N ALA A 167 3.31 7.58 -6.38
CA ALA A 167 2.09 7.93 -7.11
C ALA A 167 1.89 9.45 -7.17
N LEU A 168 1.98 10.13 -6.02
CA LEU A 168 1.90 11.58 -5.92
C LEU A 168 3.01 12.27 -6.73
N TYR A 169 4.22 11.71 -6.71
CA TYR A 169 5.33 12.20 -7.51
C TYR A 169 5.06 12.07 -9.01
N ASP A 170 4.52 10.95 -9.48
CA ASP A 170 4.19 10.75 -10.89
C ASP A 170 2.98 11.58 -11.32
N LEU A 171 1.99 11.77 -10.44
CA LEU A 171 0.83 12.63 -10.69
C LEU A 171 1.26 14.09 -10.86
N ARG A 172 2.13 14.61 -9.99
CA ARG A 172 2.61 16.00 -10.09
C ARG A 172 3.36 16.27 -11.39
N THR A 173 4.06 15.27 -11.93
CA THR A 173 4.84 15.41 -13.18
C THR A 173 3.96 15.24 -14.40
N THR A 174 2.92 14.41 -14.30
CA THR A 174 1.97 14.12 -15.38
C THR A 174 0.93 15.24 -15.53
N PHE A 175 0.49 15.82 -14.42
CA PHE A 175 -0.55 16.86 -14.37
C PHE A 175 0.00 18.15 -13.71
N PRO A 176 0.98 18.84 -14.33
CA PRO A 176 1.62 20.00 -13.70
C PRO A 176 0.67 21.18 -13.42
N GLY A 177 -0.49 21.23 -14.08
CA GLY A 177 -1.55 22.22 -13.81
C GLY A 177 -2.41 21.90 -12.58
N ASP A 178 -2.33 20.69 -12.02
CA ASP A 178 -3.04 20.29 -10.82
C ASP A 178 -2.10 20.32 -9.60
N THR A 179 -2.26 21.33 -8.76
CA THR A 179 -1.40 21.53 -7.58
C THR A 179 -1.71 20.60 -6.42
N ARG A 180 -2.79 19.80 -6.49
CA ARG A 180 -3.23 18.92 -5.40
C ARG A 180 -2.18 17.84 -5.10
N ALA A 181 -1.55 17.26 -6.13
CA ALA A 181 -0.53 16.24 -5.95
C ALA A 181 0.74 16.79 -5.27
N GLU A 182 1.23 17.97 -5.67
CA GLU A 182 2.38 18.62 -5.02
C GLU A 182 2.06 19.02 -3.57
N THR A 183 0.85 19.53 -3.33
CA THR A 183 0.38 19.86 -1.98
C THR A 183 0.38 18.62 -1.09
N ALA A 184 -0.27 17.54 -1.53
CA ALA A 184 -0.31 16.28 -0.82
C ALA A 184 1.10 15.70 -0.59
N LEU A 185 1.97 15.73 -1.60
CA LEU A 185 3.35 15.24 -1.47
C LEU A 185 4.14 15.97 -0.37
N ARG A 186 3.98 17.29 -0.25
CA ARG A 186 4.56 18.08 0.85
C ARG A 186 3.95 17.68 2.19
N ASP A 187 2.63 17.63 2.27
CA ASP A 187 1.93 17.39 3.53
C ASP A 187 2.21 15.99 4.07
N HIS A 188 2.29 14.97 3.19
CA HIS A 188 2.69 13.61 3.54
C HIS A 188 4.12 13.54 4.10
N LEU A 189 5.10 14.19 3.45
CA LEU A 189 6.48 14.19 3.97
C LEU A 189 6.57 14.93 5.30
N ALA A 190 5.81 16.00 5.50
CA ALA A 190 5.79 16.78 6.74
C ALA A 190 5.26 16.00 7.95
N VAL A 191 4.49 14.92 7.74
CA VAL A 191 4.09 14.00 8.80
C VAL A 191 5.32 13.29 9.42
N TYR A 192 6.33 12.97 8.61
CA TYR A 192 7.46 12.13 8.99
C TYR A 192 8.77 12.88 9.19
N VAL A 193 9.00 13.90 8.36
CA VAL A 193 10.26 14.65 8.28
C VAL A 193 10.08 16.00 8.95
N HIS A 194 10.68 16.15 10.13
CA HIS A 194 10.57 17.33 10.99
C HIS A 194 11.91 18.07 10.98
N GLY A 195 12.11 18.93 9.99
CA GLY A 195 13.42 19.52 9.71
C GLY A 195 14.44 18.43 9.37
N THR A 196 15.48 18.28 10.18
CA THR A 196 16.51 17.25 9.98
C THR A 196 16.20 15.91 10.65
N ARG A 197 15.04 15.80 11.30
CA ARG A 197 14.64 14.64 12.10
C ARG A 197 13.64 13.77 11.34
N LEU A 198 13.73 12.46 11.56
CA LEU A 198 12.76 11.48 11.06
C LEU A 198 11.97 10.92 12.24
N ARG A 199 10.63 10.96 12.17
CA ARG A 199 9.75 10.47 13.25
C ARG A 199 8.62 9.63 12.68
N TYR A 200 8.58 8.36 13.08
CA TYR A 200 7.57 7.39 12.67
C TYR A 200 7.65 6.14 13.55
N GLU A 201 6.75 5.20 13.33
CA GLU A 201 6.67 3.91 14.00
C GLU A 201 7.13 2.78 13.06
N ASP A 202 7.76 1.74 13.61
CA ASP A 202 8.01 0.50 12.89
C ASP A 202 6.71 -0.31 12.65
N PRO A 203 6.75 -1.41 11.88
CA PRO A 203 5.55 -2.20 11.58
C PRO A 203 4.86 -2.84 12.79
N ARG A 204 5.41 -2.71 14.00
CA ARG A 204 4.81 -3.17 15.27
C ARG A 204 4.33 -2.00 16.14
N GLY A 205 4.34 -0.77 15.62
CA GLY A 205 3.93 0.43 16.34
C GLY A 205 4.98 0.99 17.30
N ARG A 206 6.23 0.49 17.25
CA ARG A 206 7.30 0.97 18.14
C ARG A 206 7.99 2.19 17.52
N PRO A 207 8.36 3.22 18.29
CA PRO A 207 9.08 4.37 17.74
C PRO A 207 10.36 3.99 16.99
N ALA A 208 10.52 4.54 15.78
CA ALA A 208 11.68 4.38 14.91
C ALA A 208 12.36 5.72 14.59
N ASN A 209 12.32 6.67 15.54
CA ASN A 209 12.86 8.01 15.35
C ASN A 209 14.35 7.98 14.96
N ASP A 210 14.71 8.78 13.95
CA ASP A 210 16.07 8.96 13.44
C ASP A 210 16.82 7.65 13.09
N ARG A 211 16.08 6.60 12.75
CA ARG A 211 16.63 5.31 12.30
C ARG A 211 15.77 4.68 11.21
N VAL A 212 16.30 3.66 10.55
CA VAL A 212 15.61 2.88 9.51
C VAL A 212 15.41 1.46 10.05
N TYR A 213 14.15 1.03 10.28
CA TYR A 213 13.87 -0.24 10.98
C TYR A 213 14.30 -1.49 10.19
N GLY A 214 14.29 -1.43 8.85
CA GLY A 214 14.54 -2.56 7.95
C GLY A 214 14.53 -2.12 6.49
N ILE A 215 14.72 -3.07 5.58
CA ILE A 215 14.81 -2.76 4.13
C ILE A 215 13.49 -2.22 3.55
N GLU A 216 12.39 -2.51 4.22
CA GLU A 216 11.06 -2.02 3.88
C GLU A 216 10.89 -0.52 4.18
N ALA A 217 11.71 0.05 5.07
CA ALA A 217 11.61 1.45 5.47
C ALA A 217 12.27 2.43 4.48
N THR A 218 12.95 1.93 3.43
CA THR A 218 13.83 2.77 2.61
C THR A 218 13.17 3.35 1.36
N LEU A 219 11.96 2.92 0.99
CA LEU A 219 11.26 3.40 -0.20
C LEU A 219 10.96 4.93 -0.17
N PRO A 220 10.44 5.52 0.93
CA PRO A 220 10.13 6.95 0.96
C PRO A 220 11.33 7.87 0.66
N PHE A 221 12.56 7.40 0.91
CA PHE A 221 13.76 8.17 0.64
C PHE A 221 13.99 8.41 -0.86
N ALA A 222 13.38 7.64 -1.76
CA ALA A 222 13.38 7.94 -3.19
C ALA A 222 12.77 9.33 -3.44
N VAL A 223 11.58 9.60 -2.90
CA VAL A 223 10.91 10.88 -3.08
C VAL A 223 11.61 12.00 -2.31
N VAL A 224 12.15 11.72 -1.12
CA VAL A 224 13.01 12.70 -0.41
C VAL A 224 14.20 13.09 -1.29
N ALA A 225 14.91 12.13 -1.88
CA ALA A 225 16.06 12.38 -2.75
C ALA A 225 15.68 13.12 -4.04
N LYS A 226 14.50 12.83 -4.63
CA LYS A 226 14.00 13.55 -5.81
C LYS A 226 13.70 15.03 -5.53
N ARG A 227 13.28 15.37 -4.30
CA ARG A 227 12.93 16.73 -3.91
C ARG A 227 14.11 17.52 -3.37
N ASP A 228 14.88 16.91 -2.48
CA ASP A 228 16.07 17.51 -1.89
C ASP A 228 17.18 16.45 -1.76
N PRO A 229 18.05 16.32 -2.79
CA PRO A 229 19.16 15.37 -2.79
C PRO A 229 20.18 15.57 -1.66
N ARG A 230 20.13 16.72 -0.97
CA ARG A 230 21.04 17.07 0.13
C ARG A 230 20.34 17.00 1.49
N HIS A 231 19.09 16.51 1.54
CA HIS A 231 18.34 16.45 2.77
C HIS A 231 19.08 15.57 3.81
N PRO A 232 19.33 16.06 5.04
CA PRO A 232 20.16 15.35 6.01
C PRO A 232 19.65 13.97 6.42
N THR A 233 18.37 13.67 6.24
CA THR A 233 17.80 12.34 6.56
C THR A 233 18.24 11.26 5.56
N LEU A 234 18.69 11.62 4.35
CA LEU A 234 19.16 10.64 3.35
C LEU A 234 20.36 9.82 3.84
N ARG A 235 21.18 10.38 4.74
CA ARG A 235 22.27 9.64 5.39
C ARG A 235 21.78 8.42 6.16
N LEU A 236 20.58 8.49 6.75
CA LEU A 236 20.00 7.39 7.53
C LEU A 236 19.74 6.17 6.64
N ALA A 237 19.30 6.38 5.39
CA ALA A 237 19.12 5.31 4.42
C ALA A 237 20.46 4.69 4.03
N VAL A 238 21.47 5.51 3.71
CA VAL A 238 22.82 5.04 3.34
C VAL A 238 23.49 4.26 4.48
N GLU A 239 23.44 4.79 5.71
CA GLU A 239 23.93 4.12 6.91
C GLU A 239 23.24 2.75 7.11
N SER A 240 21.91 2.69 6.94
CA SER A 240 21.15 1.45 7.08
C SER A 240 21.48 0.42 5.99
N TRP A 241 21.63 0.85 4.74
CA TRP A 241 22.03 -0.03 3.65
C TRP A 241 23.42 -0.64 3.90
N ASN A 242 24.39 0.18 4.29
CA ASN A 242 25.73 -0.28 4.62
C ASN A 242 25.71 -1.31 5.76
N ALA A 243 24.95 -1.05 6.82
CA ALA A 243 24.85 -1.95 7.98
C ALA A 243 24.17 -3.30 7.68
N ARG A 244 23.36 -3.36 6.61
CA ARG A 244 22.57 -4.55 6.22
C ARG A 244 23.08 -5.25 4.97
N THR A 245 24.23 -4.83 4.45
CA THR A 245 24.82 -5.42 3.25
C THR A 245 25.52 -6.73 3.60
N ASP A 246 25.08 -7.82 2.97
CA ASP A 246 25.73 -9.12 3.11
C ASP A 246 27.03 -9.23 2.29
N PRO A 247 27.84 -10.31 2.44
CA PRO A 247 29.11 -10.47 1.71
C PRO A 247 28.98 -10.50 0.17
N HIS A 248 27.78 -10.72 -0.37
CA HIS A 248 27.53 -10.68 -1.81
C HIS A 248 27.03 -9.30 -2.28
N GLY A 249 26.97 -8.33 -1.37
CA GLY A 249 26.53 -6.96 -1.63
C GLY A 249 25.01 -6.81 -1.68
N CYS A 250 24.24 -7.76 -1.15
CA CYS A 250 22.79 -7.63 -1.05
C CYS A 250 22.43 -6.99 0.29
N VAL A 251 21.72 -5.87 0.25
CA VAL A 251 21.10 -5.28 1.43
C VAL A 251 19.88 -6.12 1.77
N LYS A 252 19.84 -6.72 2.96
CA LYS A 252 18.71 -7.54 3.40
C LYS A 252 18.54 -7.52 4.91
N ASP A 253 17.35 -7.91 5.35
CA ASP A 253 17.14 -8.35 6.73
C ASP A 253 17.52 -9.84 6.83
N ALA A 254 16.80 -10.66 7.61
CA ALA A 254 17.09 -12.08 7.69
C ALA A 254 16.96 -12.80 6.32
N PRO A 255 15.79 -12.78 5.64
CA PRO A 255 15.65 -13.33 4.29
C PRO A 255 16.12 -12.36 3.20
N THR A 256 16.54 -12.89 2.05
CA THR A 256 16.54 -12.08 0.82
C THR A 256 15.12 -12.01 0.30
N THR A 257 14.62 -10.83 -0.06
CA THR A 257 13.23 -10.68 -0.51
C THR A 257 13.09 -9.86 -1.79
N ALA A 258 12.03 -10.11 -2.55
CA ALA A 258 11.73 -9.44 -3.81
C ALA A 258 11.37 -7.96 -3.60
N GLU A 259 10.78 -7.62 -2.45
CA GLU A 259 10.50 -6.24 -2.00
C GLU A 259 11.71 -5.33 -2.21
N GLY A 260 12.92 -5.82 -1.89
CA GLY A 260 14.14 -5.01 -1.96
C GLY A 260 14.58 -4.60 -3.37
N CYS A 261 14.02 -5.16 -4.45
CA CYS A 261 14.20 -4.56 -5.78
C CYS A 261 13.60 -3.15 -5.81
N TYR A 262 12.40 -2.99 -5.26
CA TYR A 262 11.68 -1.72 -5.23
C TYR A 262 12.02 -0.89 -3.99
N THR A 263 12.12 -1.48 -2.80
CA THR A 263 12.36 -0.71 -1.57
C THR A 263 13.82 -0.32 -1.34
N VAL A 264 14.77 -0.97 -2.00
CA VAL A 264 16.22 -0.68 -1.85
C VAL A 264 16.86 -0.28 -3.17
N GLY A 265 16.77 -1.14 -4.20
CA GLY A 265 17.43 -0.90 -5.49
C GLY A 265 17.00 0.43 -6.12
N TYR A 266 15.70 0.69 -6.15
CA TYR A 266 15.16 1.92 -6.73
C TYR A 266 15.57 3.18 -5.94
N PRO A 267 15.39 3.29 -4.60
CA PRO A 267 15.89 4.45 -3.85
C PRO A 267 17.40 4.67 -3.97
N MET A 268 18.21 3.61 -4.04
CA MET A 268 19.65 3.74 -4.31
C MET A 268 19.91 4.36 -5.68
N ALA A 269 19.21 3.92 -6.73
CA ALA A 269 19.35 4.46 -8.07
C ALA A 269 18.90 5.92 -8.17
N VAL A 270 17.80 6.27 -7.50
CA VAL A 270 17.33 7.67 -7.41
C VAL A 270 18.38 8.55 -6.76
N LEU A 271 18.91 8.14 -5.61
CA LEU A 271 19.93 8.92 -4.91
C LEU A 271 21.22 9.01 -5.73
N ALA A 272 21.65 7.91 -6.35
CA ALA A 272 22.81 7.88 -7.23
C ALA A 272 22.69 8.83 -8.41
N LYS A 273 21.51 8.90 -9.05
CA LYS A 273 21.21 9.85 -10.13
C LYS A 273 21.26 11.29 -9.61
N ALA A 274 20.66 11.54 -8.45
CA ALA A 274 20.54 12.87 -7.89
C ALA A 274 21.88 13.45 -7.38
N THR A 275 22.82 12.61 -6.96
CA THR A 275 24.13 13.02 -6.41
C THR A 275 25.31 12.74 -7.34
N GLY A 276 25.12 11.95 -8.39
CA GLY A 276 26.21 11.46 -9.23
C GLY A 276 27.05 10.33 -8.60
N ASP A 277 26.62 9.78 -7.45
CA ASP A 277 27.36 8.75 -6.72
C ASP A 277 27.41 7.41 -7.48
N THR A 278 28.59 7.10 -8.03
CA THR A 278 28.83 5.88 -8.80
C THR A 278 28.76 4.61 -7.95
N ARG A 279 29.10 4.69 -6.67
CA ARG A 279 29.04 3.53 -5.75
C ARG A 279 27.60 3.15 -5.47
N LEU A 280 26.72 4.12 -5.25
CA LEU A 280 25.29 3.87 -5.06
C LEU A 280 24.65 3.30 -6.33
N ARG A 281 25.07 3.78 -7.51
CA ARG A 281 24.63 3.20 -8.79
C ARG A 281 25.02 1.73 -8.90
N GLU A 282 26.27 1.38 -8.65
CA GLU A 282 26.74 -0.01 -8.68
C GLU A 282 26.04 -0.87 -7.63
N ALA A 283 25.78 -0.32 -6.45
CA ALA A 283 25.03 -1.00 -5.40
C ALA A 283 23.57 -1.28 -5.81
N ALA A 284 22.90 -0.35 -6.49
CA ALA A 284 21.55 -0.52 -7.02
C ALA A 284 21.49 -1.66 -8.06
N ILE A 285 22.39 -1.66 -9.05
CA ILE A 285 22.51 -2.73 -10.05
C ILE A 285 22.75 -4.08 -9.36
N ARG A 286 23.62 -4.10 -8.35
CA ARG A 286 23.93 -5.31 -7.56
C ARG A 286 22.70 -5.83 -6.81
N GLN A 287 21.85 -4.95 -6.26
CA GLN A 287 20.61 -5.38 -5.60
C GLN A 287 19.72 -6.19 -6.55
N LEU A 288 19.57 -5.73 -7.80
CA LEU A 288 18.74 -6.39 -8.81
C LEU A 288 19.33 -7.74 -9.24
N ARG A 289 20.63 -7.77 -9.59
CA ARG A 289 21.31 -9.00 -10.04
C ARG A 289 21.35 -10.07 -8.97
N VAL A 290 21.62 -9.71 -7.71
CA VAL A 290 21.64 -10.69 -6.62
C VAL A 290 20.24 -11.24 -6.36
N ARG A 291 19.20 -10.40 -6.39
CA ARG A 291 17.81 -10.84 -6.22
C ARG A 291 17.33 -11.73 -7.36
N ARG A 292 17.66 -11.42 -8.62
CA ARG A 292 17.46 -12.34 -9.76
C ARG A 292 18.02 -13.72 -9.42
N ARG A 293 19.32 -13.82 -9.16
CA ARG A 293 19.98 -15.12 -8.85
C ARG A 293 19.37 -15.88 -7.67
N ARG A 294 18.90 -15.18 -6.64
CA ARG A 294 18.40 -15.80 -5.40
C ARG A 294 16.92 -16.18 -5.48
N LEU A 295 16.12 -15.39 -6.19
CA LEU A 295 14.66 -15.44 -6.10
C LEU A 295 13.98 -16.02 -7.34
N THR A 296 14.72 -16.21 -8.45
CA THR A 296 14.18 -16.88 -9.63
C THR A 296 14.68 -18.32 -9.72
N TRP A 297 13.79 -19.25 -10.06
CA TRP A 297 14.11 -20.67 -10.30
C TRP A 297 13.08 -21.29 -11.24
N ASP A 298 13.51 -21.96 -12.32
CA ASP A 298 12.65 -22.61 -13.33
C ASP A 298 11.42 -21.76 -13.73
N ASP A 299 11.71 -20.58 -14.28
CA ASP A 299 10.77 -19.51 -14.65
C ASP A 299 9.93 -18.88 -13.52
N ASP A 300 9.94 -19.46 -12.32
CA ASP A 300 9.20 -18.92 -11.21
C ASP A 300 9.95 -17.86 -10.45
N LEU A 301 9.18 -16.97 -9.83
CA LEU A 301 9.66 -15.95 -8.93
C LEU A 301 9.16 -16.26 -7.52
N TYR A 302 10.06 -16.23 -6.55
CA TYR A 302 9.73 -16.41 -5.14
C TYR A 302 9.86 -15.08 -4.40
N LEU A 303 8.95 -14.81 -3.47
CA LEU A 303 9.07 -13.60 -2.65
C LEU A 303 10.35 -13.62 -1.82
N ARG A 304 10.71 -14.77 -1.23
CA ARG A 304 11.79 -14.85 -0.23
C ARG A 304 12.68 -16.07 -0.42
N LEU A 305 13.96 -15.87 -0.17
CA LEU A 305 14.95 -16.91 0.13
C LEU A 305 15.29 -16.82 1.63
N LEU A 306 14.94 -17.85 2.38
CA LEU A 306 15.16 -17.94 3.83
C LEU A 306 16.62 -18.31 4.15
N PRO A 307 17.08 -18.10 5.41
CA PRO A 307 18.44 -18.46 5.81
C PRO A 307 18.79 -19.95 5.67
N ASP A 308 17.79 -20.83 5.73
CA ASP A 308 17.94 -22.28 5.52
C ASP A 308 18.04 -22.69 4.05
N GLY A 309 17.97 -21.73 3.11
CA GLY A 309 18.04 -21.96 1.67
C GLY A 309 16.69 -22.25 1.01
N SER A 310 15.60 -22.36 1.77
CA SER A 310 14.26 -22.58 1.22
C SER A 310 13.70 -21.31 0.56
N ARG A 311 12.87 -21.51 -0.47
CA ARG A 311 12.14 -20.43 -1.16
C ARG A 311 10.64 -20.56 -0.92
N VAL A 312 9.99 -19.44 -0.63
CA VAL A 312 8.57 -19.38 -0.23
C VAL A 312 7.80 -18.30 -1.00
N TYR A 313 6.46 -18.40 -1.01
CA TYR A 313 5.56 -17.55 -1.81
C TYR A 313 5.90 -17.58 -3.30
N ARG A 314 6.00 -18.79 -3.87
CA ARG A 314 6.20 -19.02 -5.31
C ARG A 314 5.10 -18.30 -6.09
N ASN A 315 5.46 -17.48 -7.06
CA ASN A 315 4.57 -16.75 -7.96
C ASN A 315 3.48 -15.89 -7.32
N TRP A 316 3.72 -15.40 -6.10
CA TRP A 316 2.79 -14.47 -5.45
C TRP A 316 2.74 -13.13 -6.22
N ALA A 317 1.54 -12.62 -6.49
CA ALA A 317 1.33 -11.44 -7.34
C ALA A 317 2.06 -10.20 -6.85
N ARG A 318 2.06 -9.97 -5.53
CA ARG A 318 2.83 -8.87 -4.94
C ARG A 318 4.34 -9.08 -5.02
N ALA A 319 4.85 -10.31 -5.03
CA ALA A 319 6.27 -10.57 -5.30
C ALA A 319 6.63 -10.09 -6.71
N TYR A 320 5.79 -10.40 -7.70
CA TYR A 320 5.95 -9.92 -9.08
C TYR A 320 5.88 -8.40 -9.16
N ALA A 321 4.93 -7.76 -8.48
CA ALA A 321 4.84 -6.30 -8.42
C ALA A 321 6.16 -5.70 -7.91
N TRP A 322 6.68 -6.13 -6.75
CA TRP A 322 7.90 -5.56 -6.20
C TRP A 322 9.15 -5.85 -7.02
N TYR A 323 9.21 -7.04 -7.61
CA TYR A 323 10.34 -7.45 -8.43
C TYR A 323 10.37 -6.68 -9.75
N LEU A 324 9.28 -6.72 -10.51
CA LEU A 324 9.19 -6.13 -11.84
C LEU A 324 9.14 -4.60 -11.78
N LEU A 325 8.32 -4.01 -10.89
CA LEU A 325 8.29 -2.56 -10.70
C LEU A 325 9.64 -2.06 -10.18
N GLY A 326 10.26 -2.80 -9.25
CA GLY A 326 11.59 -2.48 -8.74
C GLY A 326 12.66 -2.49 -9.82
N LEU A 327 12.68 -3.49 -10.71
CA LEU A 327 13.55 -3.52 -11.89
C LEU A 327 13.32 -2.29 -12.77
N VAL A 328 12.09 -2.09 -13.26
CA VAL A 328 11.75 -1.02 -14.21
C VAL A 328 12.03 0.37 -13.64
N ARG A 329 11.63 0.65 -12.39
CA ARG A 329 11.89 1.93 -11.72
C ARG A 329 13.38 2.18 -11.52
N THR A 330 14.12 1.19 -11.03
CA THR A 330 15.57 1.31 -10.85
C THR A 330 16.27 1.61 -12.17
N LEU A 331 15.97 0.82 -13.21
CA LEU A 331 16.59 0.96 -14.52
C LEU A 331 16.23 2.28 -15.21
N THR A 332 15.00 2.77 -15.01
CA THR A 332 14.57 4.09 -15.49
C THR A 332 15.40 5.22 -14.90
N GLU A 333 15.74 5.14 -13.62
CA GLU A 333 16.58 6.16 -12.96
C GLU A 333 18.05 6.06 -13.38
N LEU A 334 18.56 4.85 -13.64
CA LEU A 334 19.93 4.63 -14.10
C LEU A 334 20.14 4.96 -15.58
N GLY A 335 19.06 5.00 -16.37
CA GLY A 335 19.09 5.23 -17.80
C GLY A 335 19.53 4.01 -18.62
N ASP A 336 19.46 4.15 -19.94
CA ASP A 336 19.85 3.11 -20.88
C ASP A 336 21.37 3.02 -21.00
N ARG A 337 21.95 1.91 -20.53
CA ARG A 337 23.39 1.70 -20.48
C ARG A 337 23.72 0.23 -20.78
N PRO A 338 24.87 -0.08 -21.43
CA PRO A 338 25.25 -1.47 -21.70
C PRO A 338 25.39 -2.34 -20.45
N ASP A 339 25.76 -1.75 -19.31
CA ASP A 339 25.91 -2.45 -18.04
C ASP A 339 24.59 -2.77 -17.33
N THR A 340 23.43 -2.48 -17.96
CA THR A 340 22.10 -2.80 -17.45
C THR A 340 21.23 -3.62 -18.40
N ASP A 341 21.71 -3.97 -19.61
CA ASP A 341 20.92 -4.71 -20.59
C ASP A 341 20.46 -6.09 -20.07
N ASP A 342 21.31 -6.81 -19.32
CA ASP A 342 20.94 -8.09 -18.71
C ASP A 342 19.77 -7.97 -17.71
N LEU A 343 19.58 -6.79 -17.13
CA LEU A 343 18.49 -6.51 -16.21
C LEU A 343 17.22 -6.07 -16.95
N TRP A 344 17.35 -5.40 -18.09
CA TRP A 344 16.22 -5.15 -18.99
C TRP A 344 15.70 -6.46 -19.61
N ASP A 345 16.59 -7.38 -19.97
CA ASP A 345 16.21 -8.72 -20.44
C ASP A 345 15.44 -9.49 -19.36
N GLU A 346 15.89 -9.40 -18.10
CA GLU A 346 15.17 -9.98 -16.98
C GLU A 346 13.81 -9.33 -16.75
N ALA A 347 13.74 -7.99 -16.82
CA ALA A 347 12.47 -7.27 -16.70
C ALA A 347 11.49 -7.70 -17.81
N ALA A 348 11.98 -7.84 -19.05
CA ALA A 348 11.18 -8.30 -20.18
C ALA A 348 10.75 -9.78 -20.03
N ARG A 349 11.61 -10.64 -19.49
CA ARG A 349 11.26 -12.04 -19.16
C ARG A 349 10.14 -12.08 -18.12
N ALA A 350 10.30 -11.38 -17.01
CA ALA A 350 9.31 -11.32 -15.94
C ALA A 350 7.98 -10.70 -16.41
N ALA A 351 8.03 -9.67 -17.26
CA ALA A 351 6.85 -9.08 -17.89
C ALA A 351 6.09 -10.09 -18.78
N ARG A 352 6.79 -10.81 -19.66
CA ARG A 352 6.17 -11.84 -20.52
C ARG A 352 5.50 -12.95 -19.70
N LEU A 353 6.14 -13.40 -18.62
CA LEU A 353 5.58 -14.40 -17.72
C LEU A 353 4.35 -13.88 -16.95
N ALA A 354 4.37 -12.62 -16.53
CA ALA A 354 3.19 -12.01 -15.92
C ALA A 354 2.04 -11.94 -16.95
N VAL A 355 2.28 -11.42 -18.15
CA VAL A 355 1.27 -11.33 -19.21
C VAL A 355 0.64 -12.70 -19.53
N SER A 356 1.43 -13.78 -19.59
CA SER A 356 0.90 -15.12 -19.90
C SER A 356 0.13 -15.78 -18.77
N ARG A 357 0.20 -15.24 -17.54
CA ARG A 357 -0.42 -15.82 -16.33
C ARG A 357 -1.57 -14.96 -15.77
N ARG A 358 -2.16 -14.11 -16.62
CA ARG A 358 -3.38 -13.34 -16.29
C ARG A 358 -4.58 -14.28 -16.11
N ASN A 359 -5.52 -13.86 -15.28
CA ASN A 359 -6.80 -14.53 -15.13
C ASN A 359 -7.82 -14.06 -16.18
N ALA A 360 -8.99 -14.70 -16.22
CA ALA A 360 -10.04 -14.39 -17.18
C ALA A 360 -10.63 -12.97 -17.05
N ALA A 361 -10.44 -12.32 -15.90
CA ALA A 361 -10.86 -10.94 -15.68
C ALA A 361 -9.83 -9.92 -16.21
N GLY A 362 -8.72 -10.36 -16.82
CA GLY A 362 -7.71 -9.46 -17.35
C GLY A 362 -6.73 -8.91 -16.31
N ILE A 363 -6.76 -9.39 -15.08
CA ILE A 363 -5.82 -9.05 -14.00
C ILE A 363 -5.12 -10.33 -13.50
N TRP A 364 -4.56 -10.34 -12.30
CA TRP A 364 -3.88 -11.50 -11.74
C TRP A 364 -4.55 -12.00 -10.46
N ASP A 365 -4.50 -13.31 -10.27
CA ASP A 365 -4.86 -13.94 -9.00
C ASP A 365 -3.74 -13.75 -7.97
N CYS A 366 -4.04 -13.94 -6.68
CA CYS A 366 -3.07 -13.74 -5.59
C CYS A 366 -1.77 -14.52 -5.82
N TYR A 367 -1.88 -15.71 -6.42
CA TYR A 367 -0.77 -16.47 -6.96
C TYR A 367 -1.00 -16.65 -8.47
N LEU A 368 -0.02 -16.23 -9.28
CA LEU A 368 -0.14 -16.20 -10.73
C LEU A 368 -0.39 -17.61 -11.28
N ALA A 369 -1.35 -17.72 -12.21
CA ALA A 369 -1.85 -18.98 -12.76
C ALA A 369 -2.45 -19.96 -11.74
N GLU A 370 -2.88 -19.48 -10.56
CA GLU A 370 -3.62 -20.27 -9.57
C GLU A 370 -5.00 -19.64 -9.28
N PRO A 371 -6.01 -19.88 -10.13
CA PRO A 371 -7.34 -19.24 -10.01
C PRO A 371 -8.05 -19.47 -8.68
N ALA A 372 -7.78 -20.60 -8.03
CA ALA A 372 -8.34 -20.94 -6.72
C ALA A 372 -7.94 -19.93 -5.63
N THR A 373 -6.85 -19.18 -5.81
CA THR A 373 -6.42 -18.16 -4.86
C THR A 373 -7.22 -16.86 -4.99
N GLY A 374 -7.96 -16.67 -6.10
CA GLY A 374 -8.82 -15.53 -6.39
C GLY A 374 -8.06 -14.26 -6.83
N ALA A 375 -8.76 -13.39 -7.55
CA ALA A 375 -8.23 -12.10 -8.03
C ALA A 375 -7.61 -11.26 -6.89
N GLU A 376 -6.52 -10.56 -7.18
CA GLU A 376 -5.78 -9.75 -6.21
C GLU A 376 -5.36 -8.42 -6.84
N THR A 377 -5.85 -7.31 -6.29
CA THR A 377 -5.78 -6.01 -6.95
C THR A 377 -4.50 -5.23 -6.70
N CYS A 378 -3.83 -5.41 -5.54
CA CYS A 378 -2.61 -4.65 -5.23
C CYS A 378 -1.42 -5.13 -6.08
N GLY A 379 -1.20 -6.43 -6.17
CA GLY A 379 -0.21 -7.05 -7.03
C GLY A 379 -0.53 -6.77 -8.50
N SER A 380 -1.80 -6.86 -8.90
CA SER A 380 -2.22 -6.51 -10.26
C SER A 380 -1.90 -5.07 -10.63
N ALA A 381 -2.20 -4.11 -9.75
CA ALA A 381 -1.89 -2.70 -9.96
C ALA A 381 -0.37 -2.47 -10.11
N GLY A 382 0.45 -3.10 -9.27
CA GLY A 382 1.91 -2.97 -9.34
C GLY A 382 2.53 -3.64 -10.57
N ILE A 383 2.03 -4.81 -10.98
CA ILE A 383 2.47 -5.47 -12.22
C ILE A 383 2.12 -4.58 -13.42
N ALA A 384 0.85 -4.16 -13.53
CA ALA A 384 0.40 -3.31 -14.64
C ALA A 384 1.16 -1.97 -14.69
N ALA A 385 1.42 -1.34 -13.55
CA ALA A 385 2.23 -0.12 -13.48
C ALA A 385 3.64 -0.35 -14.07
N ALA A 386 4.27 -1.49 -13.73
CA ALA A 386 5.59 -1.82 -14.27
C ALA A 386 5.55 -2.08 -15.79
N LEU A 387 4.48 -2.71 -16.30
CA LEU A 387 4.27 -2.90 -17.73
C LEU A 387 4.15 -1.55 -18.46
N ALA A 388 3.28 -0.65 -17.98
CA ALA A 388 3.11 0.68 -18.56
C ALA A 388 4.42 1.50 -18.55
N LEU A 389 5.13 1.50 -17.42
CA LEU A 389 6.42 2.20 -17.31
C LEU A 389 7.49 1.60 -18.23
N GLY A 390 7.52 0.28 -18.41
CA GLY A 390 8.47 -0.35 -19.34
C GLY A 390 8.16 -0.05 -20.81
N VAL A 391 6.87 0.08 -21.17
CA VAL A 391 6.44 0.57 -22.50
C VAL A 391 6.83 2.03 -22.69
N GLU A 392 6.64 2.89 -21.69
CA GLU A 392 7.05 4.30 -21.72
C GLU A 392 8.56 4.46 -21.97
N ARG A 393 9.36 3.51 -21.50
CA ARG A 393 10.81 3.45 -21.76
C ARG A 393 11.18 2.82 -23.11
N GLY A 394 10.22 2.37 -23.90
CA GLY A 394 10.46 1.67 -25.17
C GLY A 394 11.13 0.30 -24.99
N ARG A 395 11.07 -0.28 -23.77
CA ARG A 395 11.71 -1.56 -23.43
C ARG A 395 10.72 -2.73 -23.48
N PHE A 396 9.42 -2.46 -23.39
CA PHE A 396 8.33 -3.44 -23.59
C PHE A 396 7.46 -3.06 -24.80
N ALA A 397 6.69 -4.02 -25.34
CA ALA A 397 5.91 -3.82 -26.55
C ALA A 397 4.56 -3.15 -26.22
N ALA A 398 4.26 -2.04 -26.90
CA ALA A 398 3.04 -1.28 -26.67
C ALA A 398 1.77 -2.08 -27.04
N ASP A 399 1.84 -2.90 -28.10
CA ASP A 399 0.75 -3.73 -28.62
C ASP A 399 0.50 -5.01 -27.80
N ARG A 400 1.37 -5.33 -26.83
CA ARG A 400 1.18 -6.46 -25.91
C ARG A 400 1.16 -6.00 -24.46
N GLU A 401 2.30 -5.58 -23.91
CA GLU A 401 2.38 -5.15 -22.51
C GLU A 401 1.57 -3.87 -22.25
N GLY A 402 1.51 -2.95 -23.21
CA GLY A 402 0.73 -1.70 -23.10
C GLY A 402 -0.77 -1.96 -23.05
N VAL A 403 -1.28 -2.79 -23.97
CA VAL A 403 -2.69 -3.22 -24.00
C VAL A 403 -3.07 -3.91 -22.69
N VAL A 404 -2.24 -4.84 -22.20
CA VAL A 404 -2.47 -5.53 -20.92
C VAL A 404 -2.55 -4.53 -19.75
N ALA A 405 -1.66 -3.53 -19.70
CA ALA A 405 -1.66 -2.53 -18.64
C ALA A 405 -2.94 -1.67 -18.67
N GLN A 406 -3.42 -1.32 -19.86
CA GLN A 406 -4.66 -0.56 -20.04
C GLN A 406 -5.90 -1.38 -19.63
N GLU A 407 -6.01 -2.64 -20.06
CA GLU A 407 -7.11 -3.52 -19.65
C GLU A 407 -7.14 -3.72 -18.12
N ALA A 408 -5.96 -3.89 -17.51
CA ALA A 408 -5.87 -3.98 -16.05
C ALA A 408 -6.32 -2.69 -15.36
N TRP A 409 -5.99 -1.51 -15.91
CA TRP A 409 -6.46 -0.22 -15.40
C TRP A 409 -7.99 -0.16 -15.37
N GLU A 410 -8.66 -0.52 -16.47
CA GLU A 410 -10.12 -0.51 -16.56
C GLU A 410 -10.76 -1.40 -15.50
N VAL A 411 -10.28 -2.65 -15.38
CA VAL A 411 -10.77 -3.62 -14.39
C VAL A 411 -10.52 -3.18 -12.95
N LEU A 412 -9.36 -2.53 -12.68
CA LEU A 412 -9.02 -2.05 -11.34
C LEU A 412 -9.80 -0.80 -10.96
N CYS A 413 -10.13 0.07 -11.92
CA CYS A 413 -11.01 1.21 -11.68
C CYS A 413 -12.40 0.79 -11.21
N ASP A 414 -12.94 -0.32 -11.73
CA ASP A 414 -14.22 -0.90 -11.28
C ASP A 414 -14.17 -1.46 -9.85
N ARG A 415 -12.97 -1.60 -9.27
CA ARG A 415 -12.75 -2.07 -7.89
C ARG A 415 -12.55 -0.93 -6.90
N LEU A 416 -12.65 0.32 -7.33
CA LEU A 416 -12.55 1.48 -6.45
C LEU A 416 -13.86 1.66 -5.66
N THR A 417 -13.72 1.90 -4.37
CA THR A 417 -14.85 2.39 -3.56
C THR A 417 -15.25 3.79 -4.01
N PRO A 418 -16.48 4.26 -3.70
CA PRO A 418 -16.93 5.59 -4.10
C PRO A 418 -16.03 6.74 -3.62
N ASP A 419 -15.28 6.52 -2.54
CA ASP A 419 -14.30 7.44 -1.99
C ASP A 419 -12.84 7.14 -2.39
N GLY A 420 -12.63 6.30 -3.41
CA GLY A 420 -11.35 6.15 -4.11
C GLY A 420 -10.37 5.13 -3.54
N TRP A 421 -10.78 4.24 -2.63
CA TRP A 421 -9.92 3.15 -2.16
C TRP A 421 -9.99 1.95 -3.09
N LEU A 422 -8.84 1.35 -3.41
CA LEU A 422 -8.81 0.11 -4.16
C LEU A 422 -9.21 -1.08 -3.27
N ASP A 423 -10.30 -1.77 -3.62
CA ASP A 423 -10.72 -3.01 -2.98
C ASP A 423 -10.09 -4.25 -3.64
N GLY A 424 -10.17 -5.41 -2.99
CA GLY A 424 -9.75 -6.69 -3.56
C GLY A 424 -8.26 -7.02 -3.36
N SER A 425 -7.56 -6.37 -2.42
CA SER A 425 -6.15 -6.64 -2.13
C SER A 425 -5.99 -7.78 -1.14
N SER A 426 -4.95 -8.61 -1.29
CA SER A 426 -4.58 -9.54 -0.23
C SER A 426 -4.00 -8.79 0.98
N PRO A 427 -4.13 -9.32 2.22
CA PRO A 427 -3.56 -8.68 3.40
C PRO A 427 -2.03 -8.73 3.40
N SER A 428 -1.40 -8.02 4.33
CA SER A 428 0.02 -8.26 4.64
C SER A 428 0.27 -9.73 4.98
N ASN A 429 1.44 -10.26 4.58
CA ASN A 429 1.73 -11.69 4.63
C ASN A 429 2.09 -12.23 6.02
N LYS A 430 1.73 -11.50 7.08
CA LYS A 430 1.94 -11.88 8.49
C LYS A 430 1.21 -13.18 8.84
N GLY A 431 0.04 -13.41 8.23
CA GLY A 431 -0.75 -14.62 8.40
C GLY A 431 -0.31 -15.81 7.54
N GLY A 432 0.83 -15.72 6.85
CA GLY A 432 1.38 -16.82 6.06
C GLY A 432 0.69 -17.04 4.70
N GLU A 433 1.15 -18.05 3.96
CA GLU A 433 0.62 -18.40 2.63
C GLU A 433 -0.84 -18.85 2.68
N GLU A 434 -1.25 -19.54 3.75
CA GLU A 434 -2.64 -20.00 3.91
C GLU A 434 -3.62 -18.82 3.86
N LEU A 435 -3.36 -17.76 4.63
CA LEU A 435 -4.18 -16.55 4.59
C LEU A 435 -4.17 -15.90 3.21
N GLN A 436 -3.00 -15.81 2.56
CA GLN A 436 -2.90 -15.22 1.22
C GLN A 436 -3.73 -16.00 0.19
N ARG A 437 -3.75 -17.33 0.30
CA ARG A 437 -4.44 -18.24 -0.61
C ARG A 437 -5.94 -18.38 -0.33
N SER A 438 -6.41 -17.97 0.86
CA SER A 438 -7.80 -18.16 1.33
C SER A 438 -8.89 -17.39 0.57
N GLY A 439 -8.52 -16.47 -0.33
CA GLY A 439 -9.47 -15.56 -0.97
C GLY A 439 -9.90 -14.36 -0.11
N TYR A 440 -9.42 -14.23 1.14
CA TYR A 440 -9.68 -13.05 1.96
C TYR A 440 -9.05 -11.79 1.35
N ARG A 441 -9.84 -10.73 1.22
CA ARG A 441 -9.45 -9.46 0.58
C ARG A 441 -9.84 -8.25 1.42
N MET A 442 -9.12 -7.16 1.20
CA MET A 442 -9.29 -5.90 1.91
C MET A 442 -9.07 -4.70 0.97
N LEU A 443 -9.49 -3.53 1.46
CA LEU A 443 -9.14 -2.24 0.88
C LEU A 443 -7.63 -2.00 1.01
N SER A 444 -6.99 -1.29 0.09
CA SER A 444 -5.53 -1.14 0.13
C SER A 444 -5.07 0.24 -0.31
N GLY A 445 -4.48 1.00 0.62
CA GLY A 445 -3.84 2.27 0.30
C GLY A 445 -2.58 2.10 -0.53
N VAL A 446 -1.86 0.99 -0.32
CA VAL A 446 -0.73 0.59 -1.16
C VAL A 446 -1.21 0.32 -2.59
N GLY A 447 -2.29 -0.45 -2.73
CA GLY A 447 -2.92 -0.74 -4.01
C GLY A 447 -3.38 0.53 -4.72
N SER A 448 -4.03 1.46 -4.00
CA SER A 448 -4.39 2.78 -4.52
C SER A 448 -3.17 3.56 -5.03
N GLY A 449 -2.06 3.55 -4.27
CA GLY A 449 -0.79 4.16 -4.69
C GLY A 449 -0.25 3.56 -6.00
N LEU A 450 -0.17 2.22 -6.08
CA LEU A 450 0.29 1.52 -7.29
C LEU A 450 -0.64 1.79 -8.49
N LEU A 451 -1.95 1.84 -8.26
CA LEU A 451 -2.91 2.19 -9.30
C LEU A 451 -2.73 3.64 -9.77
N GLY A 452 -2.44 4.58 -8.87
CA GLY A 452 -2.09 5.95 -9.23
C GLY A 452 -0.84 6.05 -10.11
N GLN A 453 0.19 5.23 -9.83
CA GLN A 453 1.38 5.13 -10.68
C GLN A 453 1.03 4.60 -12.08
N LEU A 454 0.19 3.56 -12.18
CA LEU A 454 -0.32 3.02 -13.45
C LEU A 454 -1.07 4.10 -14.23
N GLY A 455 -2.04 4.77 -13.60
CA GLY A 455 -2.84 5.82 -14.24
C GLY A 455 -1.98 6.95 -14.79
N ALA A 456 -0.98 7.41 -14.02
CA ALA A 456 -0.04 8.42 -14.47
C ALA A 456 0.79 7.95 -15.69
N ALA A 457 1.29 6.72 -15.68
CA ALA A 457 2.04 6.15 -16.80
C ALA A 457 1.19 6.00 -18.06
N LEU A 458 -0.04 5.49 -17.95
CA LEU A 458 -0.96 5.35 -19.08
C LEU A 458 -1.39 6.69 -19.65
N THR A 459 -1.56 7.74 -18.82
CA THR A 459 -1.81 9.09 -19.34
C THR A 459 -0.63 9.60 -20.16
N ARG A 460 0.62 9.40 -19.72
CA ARG A 460 1.82 9.80 -20.49
C ARG A 460 1.96 9.05 -21.80
N LEU A 461 1.50 7.79 -21.85
CA LEU A 461 1.41 6.99 -23.07
C LEU A 461 0.25 7.41 -24.00
N GLY A 462 -0.66 8.27 -23.54
CA GLY A 462 -1.88 8.63 -24.27
C GLY A 462 -2.94 7.53 -24.32
N ALA A 463 -2.77 6.45 -23.54
CA ALA A 463 -3.70 5.32 -23.47
C ALA A 463 -4.94 5.64 -22.60
N VAL A 464 -4.80 6.53 -21.62
CA VAL A 464 -5.88 7.01 -20.76
C VAL A 464 -5.92 8.54 -20.79
N LYS A 465 -7.12 9.11 -20.83
CA LYS A 465 -7.33 10.57 -20.80
C LYS A 465 -6.95 11.14 -19.41
N ASP A 466 -7.04 12.45 -19.26
CA ASP A 466 -6.98 13.07 -17.94
C ASP A 466 -8.12 12.52 -17.07
N TRP A 467 -7.76 11.80 -16.00
CA TRP A 467 -8.66 11.13 -15.08
C TRP A 467 -8.76 11.83 -13.72
N THR A 468 -8.16 13.01 -13.57
CA THR A 468 -8.08 13.76 -12.31
C THR A 468 -9.34 14.55 -11.94
N ARG A 469 -10.32 14.58 -12.85
CA ARG A 469 -11.52 15.43 -12.78
C ARG A 469 -12.80 14.62 -12.71
#